data_AF-M1WTJ7-F1
#
_entry.id   AF-M1WTJ7-F1
#
_cell.length_a   1.000
_cell.length_b   1.000
_cell.length_c   1.000
_cell.angle_alpha   90.00
_cell.angle_beta   90.00
_cell.angle_gamma   90.00
#
_symmetry.space_group_name_H-M   'P 1'
#
loop_
_entity.id
_entity.type
_entity.pdbx_description
1 polymer ?
#
loop_
_entity_poly.entity_id
_entity_poly.type
_entity_poly.pdbx_seq_one_letter_code
_entity_poly.pdbx_strand_id
1 'polypeptide(L)'
;MSFSSLYIGATGVIAHGDRMQVVSNNLANVDTIGYKKSDALFADLISKQMAGGGAEYQSGAKYASQIGMGVGMGEIRNVFEEGALESSNTVTDLAITGNGFFGIRDANGTGSSSDSSYYTRAGAFRFDNEAYLVNPQGYRLQGYAVDRETGEVAAAASDVQLPYEDIVVDGVATRLIRSEPLATSSVQMVTNLDAMAGDTYSSSSNPFFAMLEAYDASSNENASSPFGNNLPAYSTSLNVYDEDGNEQDMTIYFDPVDSNAISNASSGFTYWEYLIAMPASSDGSSAYGTSAAGLAGLGILTFNASGELVDHSAFALNASSGAGGKSLSSWGQASFSEDGRPEFDYTFGSEGAAIGAAQTIAYDFGLSSSTGTWTSGAGGAASVGTNTAALAGMANLAERDARSTTDYDSGSVTLYQDQNGYSWGYLETTSVDREGFLTGHFTNGQSEEFYQIAMYRFNSEWGLRRAGSTNFLATDASGDPIEGVANENGRGTMQQNYLETSNVDLAEEFATMIITQRGYQANTKVITTSDSLLNTTISIKR
;
A
#
# COMPACT_ATOMS: atom_id res chain seq x y z
N MET A 1 61.36 42.11 -0.81
CA MET A 1 60.99 41.03 -1.75
C MET A 1 60.89 39.67 -1.07
N SER A 2 61.86 39.24 -0.23
CA SER A 2 61.86 37.90 0.37
C SER A 2 60.68 37.56 1.34
N PHE A 3 60.20 38.50 2.16
CA PHE A 3 59.04 38.21 3.04
C PHE A 3 57.74 37.90 2.28
N SER A 4 57.59 38.44 1.05
CA SER A 4 56.40 38.19 0.23
C SER A 4 56.43 36.81 -0.41
N SER A 5 57.60 36.27 -0.77
CA SER A 5 57.73 34.92 -1.33
C SER A 5 57.53 33.84 -0.27
N LEU A 6 58.01 34.09 0.96
CA LEU A 6 57.74 33.22 2.12
C LEU A 6 56.24 33.16 2.45
N TYR A 7 55.56 34.31 2.43
CA TYR A 7 54.11 34.38 2.68
C TYR A 7 53.32 33.63 1.60
N ILE A 8 53.63 33.84 0.32
CA ILE A 8 52.99 33.11 -0.79
C ILE A 8 53.22 31.60 -0.66
N GLY A 9 54.46 31.18 -0.37
CA GLY A 9 54.79 29.78 -0.12
C GLY A 9 54.01 29.20 1.06
N ALA A 10 53.89 29.93 2.17
CA ALA A 10 53.14 29.51 3.35
C ALA A 10 51.64 29.36 3.08
N THR A 11 51.01 30.30 2.36
CA THR A 11 49.59 30.20 1.98
C THR A 11 49.32 28.98 1.11
N GLY A 12 50.23 28.65 0.18
CA GLY A 12 50.13 27.43 -0.63
C GLY A 12 50.36 26.14 0.15
N VAL A 13 51.20 26.15 1.20
CA VAL A 13 51.37 25.01 2.12
C VAL A 13 50.08 24.75 2.90
N ILE A 14 49.47 25.80 3.44
CA ILE A 14 48.21 25.72 4.19
C ILE A 14 47.08 25.21 3.29
N ALA A 15 46.88 25.83 2.11
CA ALA A 15 45.82 25.43 1.19
C ALA A 15 45.94 23.96 0.73
N HIS A 16 47.15 23.48 0.46
CA HIS A 16 47.36 22.05 0.16
C HIS A 16 47.18 21.16 1.39
N GLY A 17 47.50 21.62 2.60
CA GLY A 17 47.22 20.90 3.83
C GLY A 17 45.72 20.69 4.05
N ASP A 18 44.92 21.75 3.86
CA ASP A 18 43.46 21.68 3.97
C ASP A 18 42.87 20.76 2.88
N ARG A 19 43.36 20.84 1.63
CA ARG A 19 42.93 19.92 0.57
C ARG A 19 43.30 18.47 0.86
N MET A 20 44.47 18.21 1.47
CA MET A 20 44.80 16.85 1.92
C MET A 20 43.79 16.35 2.94
N GLN A 21 43.39 17.19 3.90
CA GLN A 21 42.41 16.79 4.90
C GLN A 21 41.07 16.41 4.27
N VAL A 22 40.60 17.17 3.27
CA VAL A 22 39.37 16.87 2.53
C VAL A 22 39.48 15.54 1.77
N VAL A 23 40.55 15.34 1.00
CA VAL A 23 40.80 14.09 0.25
C VAL A 23 40.94 12.89 1.20
N SER A 24 41.65 13.06 2.31
CA SER A 24 41.76 12.02 3.35
C SER A 24 40.42 11.69 3.98
N ASN A 25 39.53 12.68 4.16
CA ASN A 25 38.19 12.45 4.68
C ASN A 25 37.31 11.69 3.66
N ASN A 26 37.37 12.06 2.37
CA ASN A 26 36.67 11.33 1.31
C ASN A 26 37.14 9.87 1.26
N LEU A 27 38.46 9.64 1.28
CA LEU A 27 39.04 8.29 1.26
C LEU A 27 38.61 7.45 2.47
N ALA A 28 38.53 8.05 3.66
CA ALA A 28 38.12 7.36 4.88
C ALA A 28 36.64 6.96 4.86
N ASN A 29 35.79 7.66 4.11
CA ASN A 29 34.34 7.43 4.03
C ASN A 29 33.91 6.77 2.71
N VAL A 30 34.81 6.07 2.02
CA VAL A 30 34.50 5.36 0.76
C VAL A 30 33.46 4.24 0.96
N ASP A 31 33.49 3.55 2.10
CA ASP A 31 32.54 2.45 2.39
C ASP A 31 31.31 2.94 3.16
N THR A 32 31.20 4.25 3.40
CA THR A 32 30.06 4.80 4.16
C THR A 32 28.85 4.97 3.26
N ILE A 33 27.77 4.30 3.62
CA ILE A 33 26.47 4.35 2.92
C ILE A 33 25.95 5.80 2.87
N GLY A 34 25.54 6.24 1.68
CA GLY A 34 24.98 7.57 1.44
C GLY A 34 25.98 8.71 1.62
N TYR A 35 27.29 8.45 1.71
CA TYR A 35 28.30 9.52 1.79
C TYR A 35 28.45 10.24 0.45
N LYS A 36 28.40 11.57 0.51
CA LYS A 36 28.71 12.46 -0.62
C LYS A 36 30.12 12.99 -0.46
N LYS A 37 30.93 13.00 -1.53
CA LYS A 37 32.29 13.54 -1.51
C LYS A 37 32.28 15.05 -1.33
N SER A 38 33.35 15.56 -0.75
CA SER A 38 33.56 17.00 -0.59
C SER A 38 34.72 17.45 -1.49
N ASP A 39 34.53 18.55 -2.21
CA ASP A 39 35.53 19.14 -3.09
C ASP A 39 36.08 20.45 -2.50
N ALA A 40 37.40 20.58 -2.51
CA ALA A 40 38.11 21.79 -2.09
C ALA A 40 38.40 22.71 -3.27
N LEU A 41 37.81 23.91 -3.29
CA LEU A 41 38.05 24.92 -4.32
C LEU A 41 38.99 26.01 -3.80
N PHE A 42 40.03 26.29 -4.57
CA PHE A 42 41.00 27.34 -4.26
C PHE A 42 40.61 28.67 -4.90
N ALA A 43 40.84 29.75 -4.16
CA ALA A 43 40.75 31.11 -4.67
C ALA A 43 42.11 31.80 -4.55
N ASP A 44 42.44 32.68 -5.49
CA ASP A 44 43.62 33.53 -5.37
C ASP A 44 43.38 34.63 -4.32
N LEU A 45 44.45 35.03 -3.64
CA LEU A 45 44.42 36.17 -2.72
C LEU A 45 44.62 37.47 -3.50
N ILE A 46 43.99 38.56 -3.02
CA ILE A 46 43.99 39.89 -3.66
C ILE A 46 45.39 40.25 -4.20
N SER A 47 45.46 40.73 -5.43
CA SER A 47 46.73 41.14 -6.04
C SER A 47 47.13 42.55 -5.59
N LYS A 48 48.44 42.80 -5.40
CA LYS A 48 48.98 44.13 -5.11
C LYS A 48 49.38 44.83 -6.40
N GLN A 49 48.79 46.00 -6.67
CA GLN A 49 49.19 46.84 -7.80
C GLN A 49 50.61 47.37 -7.61
N MET A 50 51.46 47.20 -8.62
CA MET A 50 52.83 47.71 -8.62
C MET A 50 52.81 49.23 -8.86
N ALA A 51 53.78 49.96 -8.29
CA ALA A 51 53.84 51.42 -8.31
C ALA A 51 53.95 52.07 -9.72
N GLY A 52 54.12 51.27 -10.78
CA GLY A 52 54.08 51.69 -12.19
C GLY A 52 52.94 51.06 -13.02
N GLY A 53 52.05 50.29 -12.38
CA GLY A 53 50.88 49.68 -13.03
C GLY A 53 49.88 50.76 -13.39
N GLY A 54 49.79 51.10 -14.68
CA GLY A 54 49.04 52.24 -15.21
C GLY A 54 49.87 53.19 -16.08
N ALA A 55 51.19 52.97 -16.21
CA ALA A 55 52.02 53.73 -17.14
C ALA A 55 51.67 53.42 -18.59
N GLU A 56 51.60 54.48 -19.41
CA GLU A 56 51.25 54.41 -20.82
C GLU A 56 52.53 54.10 -21.62
N TYR A 57 52.51 53.06 -22.45
CA TYR A 57 53.57 52.87 -23.43
C TYR A 57 53.64 54.10 -24.36
N GLN A 58 54.79 54.33 -24.99
CA GLN A 58 54.96 55.39 -26.00
C GLN A 58 54.01 55.22 -27.23
N SER A 59 53.27 54.10 -27.28
CA SER A 59 52.23 53.73 -28.25
C SER A 59 50.78 53.98 -27.75
N GLY A 60 50.57 54.50 -26.53
CA GLY A 60 49.23 54.82 -25.98
C GLY A 60 48.52 53.67 -25.25
N ALA A 61 49.09 52.46 -25.22
CA ALA A 61 48.51 51.33 -24.48
C ALA A 61 48.92 51.38 -22.99
N LYS A 62 47.95 51.26 -22.08
CA LYS A 62 48.21 51.16 -20.62
C LYS A 62 48.31 49.69 -20.22
N TYR A 63 49.26 49.36 -19.35
CA TYR A 63 49.36 48.02 -18.76
C TYR A 63 49.10 48.07 -17.25
N ALA A 64 48.24 47.17 -16.77
CA ALA A 64 48.09 46.90 -15.36
C ALA A 64 49.17 45.91 -14.94
N SER A 65 50.03 46.31 -14.00
CA SER A 65 51.07 45.45 -13.42
C SER A 65 50.69 45.16 -11.97
N GLN A 66 50.39 43.90 -11.67
CA GLN A 66 49.98 43.44 -10.34
C GLN A 66 50.74 42.16 -9.98
N ILE A 67 51.00 41.96 -8.68
CA ILE A 67 51.62 40.75 -8.13
C ILE A 67 50.57 40.06 -7.25
N GLY A 68 50.33 38.77 -7.48
CA GLY A 68 49.42 37.96 -6.65
C GLY A 68 49.98 37.74 -5.24
N MET A 69 49.09 37.68 -4.23
CA MET A 69 49.49 37.51 -2.82
C MET A 69 49.38 36.05 -2.32
N GLY A 70 49.15 35.09 -3.22
CA GLY A 70 49.09 33.66 -2.91
C GLY A 70 47.72 33.07 -3.19
N VAL A 71 47.41 31.96 -2.52
CA VAL A 71 46.16 31.20 -2.67
C VAL A 71 45.56 30.88 -1.30
N GLY A 72 44.24 30.77 -1.23
CA GLY A 72 43.53 30.31 -0.05
C GLY A 72 42.47 29.26 -0.39
N MET A 73 41.95 28.59 0.64
CA MET A 73 40.73 27.79 0.49
C MET A 73 39.55 28.75 0.32
N GLY A 74 38.88 28.67 -0.83
CA GLY A 74 37.68 29.48 -1.09
C GLY A 74 36.46 28.84 -0.43
N GLU A 75 36.21 27.58 -0.77
CA GLU A 75 35.04 26.83 -0.30
C GLU A 75 35.33 25.33 -0.29
N ILE A 76 34.70 24.62 0.64
CA ILE A 76 34.55 23.16 0.61
C ILE A 76 33.08 22.88 0.36
N ARG A 77 32.76 22.32 -0.80
CA ARG A 77 31.38 22.02 -1.18
C ARG A 77 31.13 20.53 -1.28
N ASN A 78 29.89 20.11 -1.04
CA ASN A 78 29.48 18.71 -1.20
C ASN A 78 29.06 18.46 -2.66
N VAL A 79 29.41 17.30 -3.19
CA VAL A 79 29.02 16.87 -4.54
C VAL A 79 27.93 15.81 -4.43
N PHE A 80 26.71 16.14 -4.89
CA PHE A 80 25.50 15.32 -4.71
C PHE A 80 25.21 14.35 -5.86
N GLU A 81 26.23 13.95 -6.61
CA GLU A 81 26.09 12.89 -7.62
C GLU A 81 25.73 11.55 -6.98
N GLU A 82 24.94 10.73 -7.68
CA GLU A 82 24.52 9.41 -7.24
C GLU A 82 25.72 8.46 -7.11
N GLY A 83 25.77 7.71 -6.00
CA GLY A 83 26.75 6.65 -5.78
C GLY A 83 26.40 5.36 -6.52
N ALA A 84 27.21 4.31 -6.39
CA ALA A 84 26.81 3.00 -6.87
C ALA A 84 25.73 2.41 -5.96
N LEU A 85 24.82 1.61 -6.51
CA LEU A 85 23.81 0.90 -5.72
C LEU A 85 24.31 -0.50 -5.38
N GLU A 86 24.33 -0.84 -4.09
CA GLU A 86 24.65 -2.17 -3.58
C GLU A 86 23.36 -2.89 -3.20
N SER A 87 23.21 -4.15 -3.65
CA SER A 87 22.04 -4.96 -3.31
C SER A 87 22.14 -5.46 -1.86
N SER A 88 21.05 -5.31 -1.11
CA SER A 88 20.83 -5.86 0.22
C SER A 88 19.81 -7.01 0.17
N ASN A 89 19.71 -7.77 1.26
CA ASN A 89 18.66 -8.76 1.49
C ASN A 89 17.56 -8.26 2.43
N THR A 90 17.63 -7.01 2.91
CA THR A 90 16.66 -6.45 3.85
C THR A 90 15.69 -5.53 3.13
N VAL A 91 14.40 -5.81 3.28
CA VAL A 91 13.29 -5.05 2.67
C VAL A 91 13.25 -3.57 3.09
N THR A 92 13.78 -3.24 4.26
CA THR A 92 13.84 -1.87 4.79
C THR A 92 15.11 -1.12 4.39
N ASP A 93 16.00 -1.72 3.59
CA ASP A 93 17.10 -1.01 2.95
C ASP A 93 16.58 -0.35 1.67
N LEU A 94 16.65 0.97 1.63
CA LEU A 94 16.12 1.79 0.55
C LEU A 94 17.23 2.64 -0.07
N ALA A 95 17.21 2.75 -1.39
CA ALA A 95 18.04 3.69 -2.13
C ALA A 95 17.17 4.64 -2.96
N ILE A 96 17.63 5.87 -3.14
CA ILE A 96 16.99 6.85 -4.02
C ILE A 96 17.82 6.93 -5.30
N THR A 97 17.21 6.62 -6.43
CA THR A 97 17.79 6.84 -7.76
C THR A 97 17.36 8.21 -8.28
N GLY A 98 18.33 9.08 -8.58
CA GLY A 98 18.08 10.47 -8.94
C GLY A 98 18.08 11.46 -7.77
N ASN A 99 17.32 12.55 -7.89
CA ASN A 99 17.37 13.68 -6.95
C ASN A 99 16.37 13.51 -5.79
N GLY A 100 16.82 13.71 -4.55
CA GLY A 100 15.95 13.74 -3.37
C GLY A 100 16.62 13.16 -2.13
N PHE A 101 16.12 13.50 -0.95
CA PHE A 101 16.66 13.04 0.33
C PHE A 101 15.55 12.42 1.17
N PHE A 102 15.90 11.44 1.99
CA PHE A 102 15.04 10.97 3.06
C PHE A 102 14.96 12.04 4.16
N GLY A 103 13.76 12.34 4.63
CA GLY A 103 13.56 13.19 5.82
C GLY A 103 13.52 12.34 7.07
N ILE A 104 14.36 12.65 8.04
CA ILE A 104 14.44 11.97 9.33
C ILE A 104 14.31 12.98 10.47
N ARG A 105 13.53 12.64 11.48
CA ARG A 105 13.27 13.49 12.65
C ARG A 105 13.93 12.90 13.89
N ASP A 106 14.54 13.75 14.71
CA ASP A 106 15.04 13.36 16.02
C ASP A 106 13.90 13.43 17.06
N ALA A 107 13.51 12.26 17.57
CA ALA A 107 12.46 12.12 18.57
C ALA A 107 12.94 12.40 20.01
N ASN A 108 14.25 12.35 20.28
CA ASN A 108 14.83 12.44 21.62
C ASN A 108 15.44 13.83 21.95
N GLY A 109 15.30 14.80 21.04
CA GLY A 109 15.90 16.13 21.18
C GLY A 109 15.41 16.89 22.42
N THR A 110 16.26 17.02 23.44
CA THR A 110 16.04 17.78 24.69
C THR A 110 16.16 19.31 24.50
N GLY A 111 15.75 19.83 23.34
CA GLY A 111 15.81 21.25 22.98
C GLY A 111 14.49 21.72 22.36
N SER A 112 14.08 22.97 22.62
CA SER A 112 12.81 23.60 22.23
C SER A 112 12.57 23.80 20.72
N SER A 113 13.03 22.88 19.88
CA SER A 113 12.64 22.77 18.48
C SER A 113 12.35 21.30 18.20
N SER A 114 11.11 20.90 18.48
CA SER A 114 10.47 19.60 18.16
C SER A 114 10.41 19.30 16.64
N ASP A 115 11.31 19.92 15.88
CA ASP A 115 11.27 20.09 14.43
C ASP A 115 12.68 20.07 13.83
N SER A 116 13.63 19.40 14.51
CA SER A 116 14.98 19.19 13.98
C SER A 116 14.93 18.10 12.91
N SER A 117 14.42 18.47 11.74
CA SER A 117 14.41 17.62 10.55
C SER A 117 15.81 17.58 9.95
N TYR A 118 16.36 16.37 9.90
CA TYR A 118 17.60 16.06 9.20
C TYR A 118 17.27 15.42 7.86
N TYR A 119 18.19 15.52 6.91
CA TYR A 119 18.06 14.95 5.58
C TYR A 119 19.21 14.02 5.30
N THR A 120 18.94 12.84 4.74
CA THR A 120 19.98 11.86 4.47
C THR A 120 19.76 11.16 3.14
N ARG A 121 20.86 10.66 2.57
CA ARG A 121 20.84 9.72 1.44
C ARG A 121 21.02 8.27 1.89
N ALA A 122 21.43 8.06 3.14
CA ALA A 122 21.59 6.72 3.68
C ALA A 122 20.22 6.14 4.02
N GLY A 123 19.78 5.12 3.27
CA GLY A 123 18.49 4.47 3.50
C GLY A 123 18.57 3.14 4.22
N ALA A 124 19.53 2.99 5.13
CA ALA A 124 19.56 1.85 6.04
C ALA A 124 18.56 2.10 7.18
N PHE A 125 17.34 1.58 7.09
CA PHE A 125 16.31 1.77 8.12
C PHE A 125 15.89 0.45 8.76
N ARG A 126 15.55 0.43 10.04
CA ARG A 126 15.11 -0.75 10.77
C ARG A 126 13.93 -0.39 11.66
N PHE A 127 13.01 -1.32 11.90
CA PHE A 127 11.93 -1.09 12.84
C PHE A 127 12.47 -1.13 14.27
N ASP A 128 12.09 -0.14 15.08
CA ASP A 128 12.36 -0.17 16.52
C ASP A 128 11.29 -0.99 17.27
N ASN A 129 11.40 -1.05 18.60
CA ASN A 129 10.44 -1.78 19.42
C ASN A 129 9.02 -1.19 19.29
N GLU A 130 8.88 0.12 19.10
CA GLU A 130 7.61 0.84 18.94
C GLU A 130 7.10 0.82 17.48
N ALA A 131 7.68 -0.02 16.63
CA ALA A 131 7.36 -0.17 15.21
C ALA A 131 7.57 1.11 14.37
N TYR A 132 8.37 2.07 14.85
CA TYR A 132 8.85 3.18 14.03
C TYR A 132 9.98 2.73 13.13
N LEU A 133 10.00 3.23 11.91
CA LEU A 133 11.10 3.01 10.99
C LEU A 133 12.23 3.99 11.32
N VAL A 134 13.30 3.51 11.96
CA VAL A 134 14.42 4.32 12.44
C VAL A 134 15.72 4.03 11.68
N ASN A 135 16.57 5.03 11.57
CA ASN A 135 17.95 4.83 11.12
C ASN A 135 18.82 4.26 12.28
N PRO A 136 20.08 3.83 12.02
CA PRO A 136 20.98 3.32 13.06
C PRO A 136 21.30 4.31 14.19
N GLN A 137 20.93 5.58 14.04
CA GLN A 137 21.11 6.63 15.06
C GLN A 137 19.85 6.83 15.92
N GLY A 138 18.74 6.16 15.61
CA GLY A 138 17.46 6.31 16.30
C GLY A 138 16.60 7.47 15.79
N TYR A 139 16.93 8.07 14.64
CA TYR A 139 16.08 9.08 14.01
C TYR A 139 15.00 8.41 13.18
N ARG A 140 13.77 8.93 13.27
CA ARG A 140 12.56 8.35 12.67
C ARG A 140 12.36 8.85 11.25
N LEU A 141 12.08 7.96 10.31
CA LEU A 141 11.76 8.30 8.92
C LEU A 141 10.40 9.00 8.85
N GLN A 142 10.29 9.99 7.96
CA GLN A 142 9.04 10.70 7.68
C GLN A 142 8.33 10.13 6.44
N GLY A 143 7.00 10.10 6.48
CA GLY A 143 6.14 9.67 5.39
C GLY A 143 4.70 10.14 5.55
N TYR A 144 3.95 10.12 4.47
CA TYR A 144 2.52 10.40 4.46
C TYR A 144 1.78 9.14 4.89
N ALA A 145 0.94 9.22 5.91
CA ALA A 145 0.10 8.09 6.31
C ALA A 145 -0.91 7.79 5.20
N VAL A 146 -1.17 6.52 4.95
CA VAL A 146 -2.21 6.06 4.02
C VAL A 146 -3.33 5.46 4.85
N ASP A 147 -4.56 5.89 4.60
CA ASP A 147 -5.74 5.29 5.22
C ASP A 147 -5.93 3.86 4.68
N ARG A 148 -6.11 2.90 5.58
CA ARG A 148 -6.18 1.47 5.28
C ARG A 148 -7.47 1.09 4.55
N GLU A 149 -8.56 1.82 4.78
CA GLU A 149 -9.88 1.50 4.20
C GLU A 149 -10.08 2.18 2.84
N THR A 150 -9.61 3.43 2.71
CA THR A 150 -9.88 4.26 1.52
C THR A 150 -8.68 4.37 0.57
N GLY A 151 -7.48 4.01 1.02
CA GLY A 151 -6.24 4.21 0.27
C GLY A 151 -5.85 5.68 0.12
N GLU A 152 -6.50 6.60 0.83
CA GLU A 152 -6.21 8.03 0.72
C GLU A 152 -4.89 8.38 1.42
N VAL A 153 -4.01 9.08 0.71
CA VAL A 153 -2.73 9.55 1.23
C VAL A 153 -2.93 10.86 1.98
N ALA A 154 -2.51 10.91 3.24
CA ALA A 154 -2.58 12.10 4.07
C ALA A 154 -1.76 13.26 3.47
N ALA A 155 -2.27 14.49 3.63
CA ALA A 155 -1.63 15.69 3.07
C ALA A 155 -0.35 16.14 3.78
N ALA A 156 -0.07 15.66 5.00
CA ALA A 156 1.07 16.05 5.82
C ALA A 156 1.95 14.85 6.18
N ALA A 157 3.26 15.04 6.15
CA ALA A 157 4.20 14.01 6.56
C ALA A 157 4.21 13.83 8.09
N SER A 158 4.25 12.58 8.51
CA SER A 158 4.29 12.13 9.91
C SER A 158 5.39 11.07 10.09
N ASP A 159 5.67 10.68 11.33
CA ASP A 159 6.64 9.62 11.62
C ASP A 159 6.09 8.28 11.09
N VAL A 160 6.86 7.56 10.28
CA VAL A 160 6.46 6.26 9.74
C VAL A 160 6.43 5.23 10.88
N GLN A 161 5.23 4.83 11.27
CA GLN A 161 4.98 3.85 12.33
C GLN A 161 3.97 2.81 11.85
N LEU A 162 4.35 1.53 11.90
CA LEU A 162 3.37 0.48 11.61
C LEU A 162 2.36 0.36 12.78
N PRO A 163 1.05 0.31 12.52
CA PRO A 163 0.06 0.14 13.57
C PRO A 163 0.22 -1.24 14.19
N TYR A 164 0.56 -1.29 15.48
CA TYR A 164 0.72 -2.54 16.21
C TYR A 164 -0.28 -2.60 17.36
N GLU A 165 -0.66 -3.82 17.71
CA GLU A 165 -1.42 -4.10 18.93
C GLU A 165 -0.59 -5.00 19.84
N ASP A 166 -0.60 -4.68 21.14
CA ASP A 166 0.06 -5.47 22.16
C ASP A 166 -0.90 -6.58 22.62
N ILE A 167 -0.67 -7.82 22.20
CA ILE A 167 -1.45 -8.98 22.65
C ILE A 167 -0.62 -9.78 23.66
N VAL A 168 -1.23 -10.20 24.76
CA VAL A 168 -0.58 -11.07 25.74
C VAL A 168 -0.82 -12.53 25.36
N VAL A 169 0.21 -13.18 24.83
CA VAL A 169 0.21 -14.64 24.57
C VAL A 169 1.09 -15.29 25.62
N ASP A 170 0.55 -16.25 26.38
CA ASP A 170 1.28 -16.99 27.43
C ASP A 170 2.02 -16.12 28.47
N GLY A 171 1.47 -14.95 28.79
CA GLY A 171 2.06 -14.02 29.76
C GLY A 171 3.23 -13.17 29.22
N VAL A 172 3.53 -13.26 27.92
CA VAL A 172 4.50 -12.41 27.21
C VAL A 172 3.72 -11.47 26.29
N ALA A 173 3.89 -10.16 26.48
CA ALA A 173 3.36 -9.16 25.55
C ALA A 173 4.08 -9.30 24.21
N THR A 174 3.36 -9.82 23.21
CA THR A 174 3.85 -9.97 21.84
C THR A 174 3.17 -8.91 21.01
N ARG A 175 3.97 -8.12 20.30
CA ARG A 175 3.48 -7.09 19.38
C ARG A 175 3.16 -7.76 18.05
N LEU A 176 1.97 -7.52 17.56
CA LEU A 176 1.55 -8.04 16.27
C LEU A 176 0.84 -6.95 15.50
N ILE A 177 1.15 -6.91 14.21
CA ILE A 177 0.49 -6.07 13.23
C ILE A 177 -0.52 -6.97 12.56
N ARG A 178 -1.79 -6.61 12.68
CA ARG A 178 -2.90 -7.36 12.09
C ARG A 178 -3.66 -6.52 11.08
N SER A 179 -4.13 -7.18 10.04
CA SER A 179 -5.17 -6.70 9.13
C SER A 179 -6.51 -6.88 9.85
N GLU A 180 -7.35 -5.85 9.82
CA GLU A 180 -8.70 -5.92 10.38
C GLU A 180 -9.57 -6.77 9.46
N PRO A 181 -10.48 -7.60 10.00
CA PRO A 181 -11.35 -8.41 9.15
C PRO A 181 -12.32 -7.52 8.37
N LEU A 182 -12.75 -8.01 7.21
CA LEU A 182 -13.83 -7.39 6.45
C LEU A 182 -14.96 -8.39 6.30
N ALA A 183 -16.16 -7.99 6.75
CA ALA A 183 -17.36 -8.77 6.60
C ALA A 183 -17.74 -8.89 5.10
N THR A 184 -18.16 -10.06 4.65
CA THR A 184 -18.59 -10.28 3.26
C THR A 184 -19.82 -9.44 2.95
N SER A 185 -19.75 -8.52 1.99
CA SER A 185 -20.91 -7.73 1.55
C SER A 185 -21.47 -8.18 0.19
N SER A 186 -20.70 -8.94 -0.58
CA SER A 186 -21.11 -9.41 -1.92
C SER A 186 -20.59 -10.82 -2.19
N VAL A 187 -21.46 -11.64 -2.76
CA VAL A 187 -21.19 -13.00 -3.23
C VAL A 187 -21.55 -13.09 -4.71
N GLN A 188 -20.60 -13.50 -5.53
CA GLN A 188 -20.82 -13.82 -6.93
C GLN A 188 -20.77 -15.33 -7.12
N MET A 189 -21.78 -15.88 -7.79
CA MET A 189 -21.84 -17.31 -8.08
C MET A 189 -22.39 -17.56 -9.46
N VAL A 190 -21.65 -18.34 -10.24
CA VAL A 190 -21.99 -18.70 -11.61
C VAL A 190 -22.02 -20.21 -11.70
N THR A 191 -23.19 -20.75 -11.98
CA THR A 191 -23.39 -22.19 -12.14
C THR A 191 -23.90 -22.50 -13.55
N ASN A 192 -23.63 -23.71 -14.02
CA ASN A 192 -24.50 -24.32 -15.01
C ASN A 192 -25.43 -25.27 -14.26
N LEU A 193 -26.73 -25.09 -14.42
CA LEU A 193 -27.77 -25.99 -13.96
C LEU A 193 -28.15 -26.91 -15.13
N ASP A 194 -28.55 -28.13 -14.82
CA ASP A 194 -28.90 -29.16 -15.81
C ASP A 194 -30.35 -29.02 -16.26
N ALA A 195 -30.58 -28.59 -17.50
CA ALA A 195 -31.92 -28.39 -18.06
C ALA A 195 -32.79 -29.66 -18.09
N MET A 196 -32.20 -30.86 -17.95
CA MET A 196 -32.92 -32.13 -17.89
C MET A 196 -33.13 -32.66 -16.46
N ALA A 197 -32.68 -31.93 -15.43
CA ALA A 197 -32.90 -32.30 -14.05
C ALA A 197 -34.40 -32.42 -13.74
N GLY A 198 -34.78 -33.48 -13.03
CA GLY A 198 -36.14 -33.67 -12.55
C GLY A 198 -36.40 -32.84 -11.30
N ASP A 199 -37.62 -32.32 -11.17
CA ASP A 199 -38.13 -31.68 -9.96
C ASP A 199 -38.14 -32.70 -8.81
N THR A 200 -37.37 -32.42 -7.75
CA THR A 200 -37.25 -33.31 -6.58
C THR A 200 -38.34 -32.99 -5.57
N TYR A 201 -38.62 -31.71 -5.37
CA TYR A 201 -39.59 -31.18 -4.43
C TYR A 201 -40.70 -30.43 -5.16
N SER A 202 -41.87 -31.06 -5.27
CA SER A 202 -43.03 -30.45 -5.94
C SER A 202 -44.16 -30.14 -4.96
N SER A 203 -44.80 -28.97 -5.14
CA SER A 203 -45.99 -28.57 -4.40
C SER A 203 -47.10 -28.11 -5.36
N SER A 204 -48.31 -28.63 -5.14
CA SER A 204 -49.49 -28.29 -5.99
C SER A 204 -50.04 -26.88 -5.75
N SER A 205 -49.69 -26.27 -4.61
CA SER A 205 -50.15 -24.93 -4.23
C SER A 205 -49.08 -23.86 -4.48
N ASN A 206 -47.80 -24.19 -4.22
CA ASN A 206 -46.68 -23.26 -4.32
C ASN A 206 -45.48 -23.93 -5.02
N PRO A 207 -45.51 -24.12 -6.35
CA PRO A 207 -44.44 -24.82 -7.08
C PRO A 207 -43.09 -24.08 -7.04
N PHE A 208 -43.08 -22.76 -6.84
CA PHE A 208 -41.85 -21.94 -6.79
C PHE A 208 -41.16 -21.89 -5.41
N PHE A 209 -41.76 -22.51 -4.39
CA PHE A 209 -41.25 -22.49 -3.01
C PHE A 209 -41.41 -23.87 -2.34
N ALA A 210 -41.35 -24.94 -3.13
CA ALA A 210 -41.56 -26.29 -2.63
C ALA A 210 -40.38 -26.75 -1.76
N MET A 211 -39.16 -26.32 -2.09
CA MET A 211 -37.99 -26.48 -1.21
C MET A 211 -38.19 -25.85 0.17
N LEU A 212 -38.86 -24.69 0.28
CA LEU A 212 -39.13 -24.06 1.57
C LEU A 212 -40.04 -24.94 2.44
N GLU A 213 -41.04 -25.60 1.86
CA GLU A 213 -41.93 -26.51 2.58
C GLU A 213 -41.16 -27.75 3.09
N ALA A 214 -40.21 -28.26 2.31
CA ALA A 214 -39.39 -29.43 2.63
C ALA A 214 -38.24 -29.15 3.62
N TYR A 215 -37.75 -27.92 3.71
CA TYR A 215 -36.61 -27.54 4.55
C TYR A 215 -36.83 -27.82 6.05
N ASP A 216 -36.01 -28.63 6.72
CA ASP A 216 -36.14 -28.84 8.17
C ASP A 216 -34.79 -28.88 8.88
N ALA A 217 -34.47 -27.76 9.52
CA ALA A 217 -33.26 -27.59 10.34
C ALA A 217 -33.45 -27.96 11.83
N SER A 218 -34.63 -28.41 12.26
CA SER A 218 -34.96 -28.57 13.69
C SER A 218 -34.30 -29.76 14.38
N SER A 219 -33.84 -30.75 13.62
CA SER A 219 -33.19 -31.94 14.15
C SER A 219 -31.67 -31.82 14.08
N ASN A 220 -31.03 -31.66 15.24
CA ASN A 220 -29.57 -31.78 15.45
C ASN A 220 -28.97 -33.13 14.99
N GLU A 221 -29.82 -34.08 14.56
CA GLU A 221 -29.46 -35.43 14.09
C GLU A 221 -29.27 -35.52 12.56
N ASN A 222 -29.71 -34.51 11.78
CA ASN A 222 -29.47 -34.42 10.32
C ASN A 222 -28.23 -33.55 10.04
N ALA A 223 -27.11 -33.88 10.67
CA ALA A 223 -25.90 -33.06 10.76
C ALA A 223 -25.13 -32.83 9.44
N SER A 224 -25.69 -33.15 8.28
CA SER A 224 -25.02 -32.99 6.98
C SER A 224 -25.81 -32.19 5.95
N SER A 225 -27.13 -32.05 6.09
CA SER A 225 -27.96 -31.21 5.20
C SER A 225 -29.38 -31.03 5.79
N PRO A 226 -29.99 -29.83 5.68
CA PRO A 226 -31.37 -29.56 6.12
C PRO A 226 -32.46 -30.33 5.35
N PHE A 227 -32.09 -31.07 4.30
CA PHE A 227 -32.97 -31.92 3.51
C PHE A 227 -32.81 -33.43 3.80
N GLY A 228 -31.93 -33.80 4.74
CA GLY A 228 -31.63 -35.19 5.06
C GLY A 228 -31.01 -35.95 3.87
N ASN A 229 -31.50 -37.17 3.60
CA ASN A 229 -30.96 -38.04 2.54
C ASN A 229 -31.44 -37.70 1.12
N ASN A 230 -32.45 -36.84 0.99
CA ASN A 230 -33.06 -36.53 -0.29
C ASN A 230 -32.60 -35.14 -0.72
N LEU A 231 -31.37 -35.03 -1.22
CA LEU A 231 -30.78 -33.74 -1.56
C LEU A 231 -31.52 -33.07 -2.73
N PRO A 232 -31.61 -31.73 -2.77
CA PRO A 232 -32.06 -30.98 -3.96
C PRO A 232 -31.22 -31.31 -5.19
N ALA A 233 -31.74 -30.99 -6.38
CA ALA A 233 -31.08 -31.31 -7.65
C ALA A 233 -29.62 -30.85 -7.73
N TYR A 234 -29.30 -29.68 -7.18
CA TYR A 234 -27.93 -29.22 -7.03
C TYR A 234 -27.73 -28.40 -5.76
N SER A 235 -26.54 -28.47 -5.18
CA SER A 235 -26.16 -27.60 -4.07
C SER A 235 -24.68 -27.26 -4.16
N THR A 236 -24.33 -26.07 -3.73
CA THR A 236 -22.96 -25.60 -3.65
C THR A 236 -22.80 -24.70 -2.44
N SER A 237 -21.59 -24.65 -1.91
CA SER A 237 -21.28 -23.97 -0.66
C SER A 237 -20.07 -23.07 -0.83
N LEU A 238 -20.14 -21.91 -0.19
CA LEU A 238 -19.08 -20.91 -0.14
C LEU A 238 -18.93 -20.43 1.31
N ASN A 239 -17.70 -20.13 1.68
CA ASN A 239 -17.40 -19.62 3.01
C ASN A 239 -17.48 -18.10 2.97
N VAL A 240 -18.22 -17.51 3.91
CA VAL A 240 -18.31 -16.06 4.10
C VAL A 240 -17.75 -15.66 5.45
N TYR A 241 -17.47 -14.38 5.61
CA TYR A 241 -16.89 -13.83 6.82
C TYR A 241 -17.86 -12.88 7.50
N ASP A 242 -17.95 -13.00 8.83
CA ASP A 242 -18.69 -12.06 9.69
C ASP A 242 -17.85 -10.80 10.02
N GLU A 243 -18.45 -9.86 10.76
CA GLU A 243 -17.80 -8.62 11.21
C GLU A 243 -16.57 -8.86 12.11
N ASP A 244 -16.54 -9.98 12.83
CA ASP A 244 -15.43 -10.39 13.69
C ASP A 244 -14.35 -11.19 12.91
N GLY A 245 -14.60 -11.51 11.63
CA GLY A 245 -13.72 -12.29 10.77
C GLY A 245 -13.79 -13.81 10.98
N ASN A 246 -14.83 -14.33 11.61
CA ASN A 246 -15.09 -15.77 11.67
C ASN A 246 -15.66 -16.27 10.35
N GLU A 247 -15.28 -17.48 10.00
CA GLU A 247 -15.71 -18.15 8.78
C GLU A 247 -17.06 -18.85 9.01
N GLN A 248 -18.00 -18.64 8.10
CA GLN A 248 -19.34 -19.22 8.13
C GLN A 248 -19.64 -19.87 6.78
N ASP A 249 -20.06 -21.13 6.82
CA ASP A 249 -20.42 -21.86 5.61
C ASP A 249 -21.81 -21.42 5.13
N MET A 250 -21.91 -21.02 3.87
CA MET A 250 -23.19 -20.71 3.24
C MET A 250 -23.45 -21.70 2.12
N THR A 251 -24.62 -22.32 2.14
CA THR A 251 -25.02 -23.26 1.09
C THR A 251 -26.20 -22.71 0.31
N ILE A 252 -26.08 -22.75 -1.01
CA ILE A 252 -27.16 -22.45 -1.95
C ILE A 252 -27.64 -23.77 -2.54
N TYR A 253 -28.93 -24.04 -2.36
CA TYR A 253 -29.62 -25.19 -2.91
C TYR A 253 -30.43 -24.75 -4.12
N PHE A 254 -30.45 -25.59 -5.16
CA PHE A 254 -31.18 -25.38 -6.40
C PHE A 254 -32.04 -26.61 -6.70
N ASP A 255 -33.29 -26.37 -7.11
CA ASP A 255 -34.19 -27.41 -7.60
C ASP A 255 -35.01 -26.86 -8.79
N PRO A 256 -35.20 -27.65 -9.86
CA PRO A 256 -36.00 -27.23 -11.00
C PRO A 256 -37.48 -27.33 -10.66
N VAL A 257 -38.28 -26.37 -11.13
CA VAL A 257 -39.73 -26.35 -10.93
C VAL A 257 -40.42 -27.07 -12.09
N ASP A 258 -41.30 -28.03 -11.80
CA ASP A 258 -42.07 -28.71 -12.85
C ASP A 258 -42.95 -27.72 -13.63
N SER A 259 -42.69 -27.63 -14.94
CA SER A 259 -43.46 -26.85 -15.91
C SER A 259 -44.97 -27.17 -15.93
N ASN A 260 -45.39 -28.35 -15.48
CA ASN A 260 -46.81 -28.73 -15.41
C ASN A 260 -47.51 -28.20 -14.16
N ALA A 261 -46.76 -27.83 -13.12
CA ALA A 261 -47.31 -27.29 -11.87
C ALA A 261 -47.56 -25.76 -11.94
N ILE A 262 -47.01 -25.10 -12.95
CA ILE A 262 -47.05 -23.64 -13.15
C ILE A 262 -48.08 -23.21 -14.20
N SER A 263 -48.60 -22.00 -14.05
CA SER A 263 -49.59 -21.38 -14.92
C SER A 263 -49.04 -20.08 -15.55
N ASN A 264 -49.49 -19.76 -16.75
CA ASN A 264 -49.01 -18.63 -17.59
C ASN A 264 -47.51 -18.68 -17.96
N ALA A 265 -46.88 -19.85 -17.87
CA ALA A 265 -45.51 -20.04 -18.33
C ALA A 265 -45.39 -19.83 -19.85
N SER A 266 -44.42 -19.02 -20.24
CA SER A 266 -44.03 -18.87 -21.65
C SER A 266 -43.41 -20.17 -22.17
N SER A 267 -43.79 -20.57 -23.38
CA SER A 267 -43.31 -21.82 -23.99
C SER A 267 -41.79 -21.84 -24.09
N GLY A 268 -41.16 -22.90 -23.55
CA GLY A 268 -39.71 -23.11 -23.60
C GLY A 268 -38.91 -22.39 -22.51
N PHE A 269 -39.55 -21.77 -21.54
CA PHE A 269 -38.85 -21.22 -20.36
C PHE A 269 -38.76 -22.28 -19.26
N THR A 270 -37.60 -22.35 -18.60
CA THR A 270 -37.36 -23.18 -17.42
C THR A 270 -37.22 -22.27 -16.20
N TYR A 271 -37.64 -22.79 -15.04
CA TYR A 271 -37.63 -22.07 -13.78
C TYR A 271 -36.93 -22.93 -12.75
N TRP A 272 -36.02 -22.30 -12.01
CA TRP A 272 -35.28 -22.94 -10.93
C TRP A 272 -35.53 -22.17 -9.65
N GLU A 273 -36.02 -22.86 -8.62
CA GLU A 273 -36.01 -22.28 -7.28
C GLU A 273 -34.62 -22.41 -6.66
N TYR A 274 -34.22 -21.40 -5.91
CA TYR A 274 -33.02 -21.46 -5.08
C TYR A 274 -33.34 -21.06 -3.64
N LEU A 275 -32.61 -21.69 -2.72
CA LEU A 275 -32.73 -21.45 -1.29
C LEU A 275 -31.32 -21.27 -0.72
N ILE A 276 -31.12 -20.17 -0.02
CA ILE A 276 -29.86 -19.86 0.65
C ILE A 276 -30.05 -20.13 2.14
N ALA A 277 -29.20 -21.01 2.67
CA ALA A 277 -29.19 -21.31 4.08
C ALA A 277 -27.77 -21.46 4.63
N MET A 278 -27.61 -21.04 5.89
CA MET A 278 -26.48 -21.36 6.73
C MET A 278 -26.79 -22.60 7.59
N PRO A 279 -25.77 -23.30 8.11
CA PRO A 279 -25.96 -24.35 9.10
C PRO A 279 -26.74 -23.85 10.32
N ALA A 280 -27.64 -24.68 10.84
CA ALA A 280 -28.47 -24.34 12.00
C ALA A 280 -27.66 -24.00 13.27
N SER A 281 -26.44 -24.53 13.38
CA SER A 281 -25.51 -24.23 14.48
C SER A 281 -24.97 -22.80 14.44
N SER A 282 -24.88 -22.22 13.24
CA SER A 282 -24.34 -20.89 12.96
C SER A 282 -25.43 -19.81 12.93
N ASP A 283 -26.68 -20.19 13.17
CA ASP A 283 -27.81 -19.27 13.21
C ASP A 283 -27.90 -18.57 14.57
N GLY A 284 -27.70 -17.25 14.58
CA GLY A 284 -27.86 -16.38 15.74
C GLY A 284 -29.24 -15.75 15.86
N SER A 285 -30.14 -16.03 14.92
CA SER A 285 -31.48 -15.43 14.88
C SER A 285 -32.44 -16.11 15.87
N SER A 286 -33.62 -15.50 16.03
CA SER A 286 -34.73 -16.09 16.80
C SER A 286 -35.28 -17.40 16.20
N ALA A 287 -34.88 -17.78 14.98
CA ALA A 287 -35.25 -19.03 14.34
C ALA A 287 -34.41 -20.23 14.84
N TYR A 288 -33.34 -19.99 15.60
CA TYR A 288 -32.52 -21.05 16.19
C TYR A 288 -33.36 -22.07 16.98
N GLY A 289 -33.12 -23.35 16.74
CA GLY A 289 -33.86 -24.46 17.35
C GLY A 289 -35.26 -24.71 16.77
N THR A 290 -35.65 -23.98 15.72
CA THR A 290 -36.86 -24.25 14.92
C THR A 290 -36.50 -24.87 13.57
N SER A 291 -37.51 -25.34 12.82
CA SER A 291 -37.30 -25.87 11.47
C SER A 291 -36.90 -24.81 10.44
N ALA A 292 -37.00 -23.52 10.80
CA ALA A 292 -36.58 -22.39 9.96
C ALA A 292 -35.13 -21.94 10.22
N ALA A 293 -34.41 -22.59 11.13
CA ALA A 293 -33.07 -22.15 11.54
C ALA A 293 -32.13 -22.09 10.32
N GLY A 294 -31.39 -21.00 10.17
CA GLY A 294 -30.40 -20.82 9.12
C GLY A 294 -30.94 -20.36 7.77
N LEU A 295 -32.25 -20.20 7.58
CA LEU A 295 -32.82 -19.66 6.34
C LEU A 295 -32.56 -18.16 6.20
N ALA A 296 -32.17 -17.72 5.01
CA ALA A 296 -31.88 -16.31 4.78
C ALA A 296 -32.48 -15.75 3.49
N GLY A 297 -32.45 -16.52 2.40
CA GLY A 297 -32.87 -16.05 1.09
C GLY A 297 -33.58 -17.12 0.29
N LEU A 298 -34.57 -16.70 -0.48
CA LEU A 298 -35.26 -17.53 -1.47
C LEU A 298 -35.31 -16.78 -2.79
N GLY A 299 -35.41 -17.52 -3.89
CA GLY A 299 -35.76 -16.89 -5.14
C GLY A 299 -35.89 -17.85 -6.29
N ILE A 300 -36.09 -17.28 -7.47
CA ILE A 300 -36.35 -18.01 -8.70
C ILE A 300 -35.46 -17.45 -9.80
N LEU A 301 -34.76 -18.33 -10.50
CA LEU A 301 -34.02 -18.04 -11.72
C LEU A 301 -34.85 -18.49 -12.92
N THR A 302 -35.03 -17.61 -13.89
CA THR A 302 -35.83 -17.86 -15.10
C THR A 302 -34.92 -17.88 -16.32
N PHE A 303 -34.91 -18.99 -17.05
CA PHE A 303 -34.10 -19.17 -18.25
C PHE A 303 -34.97 -19.22 -19.51
N ASN A 304 -34.40 -18.78 -20.63
CA ASN A 304 -35.04 -18.96 -21.95
C ASN A 304 -34.81 -20.37 -22.51
N ALA A 305 -35.44 -20.66 -23.65
CA ALA A 305 -35.29 -21.93 -24.38
C ALA A 305 -33.87 -22.23 -24.86
N SER A 306 -32.94 -21.27 -24.77
CA SER A 306 -31.53 -21.44 -25.10
C SER A 306 -30.66 -21.67 -23.86
N GLY A 307 -31.23 -21.73 -22.65
CA GLY A 307 -30.51 -21.97 -21.40
C GLY A 307 -29.85 -20.72 -20.81
N GLU A 308 -30.22 -19.52 -21.26
CA GLU A 308 -29.65 -18.27 -20.73
C GLU A 308 -30.57 -17.64 -19.67
N LEU A 309 -29.99 -17.09 -18.60
CA LEU A 309 -30.71 -16.47 -17.49
C LEU A 309 -31.36 -15.14 -17.88
N VAL A 310 -32.68 -15.12 -18.11
CA VAL A 310 -33.42 -13.93 -18.56
C VAL A 310 -33.90 -13.07 -17.42
N ASP A 311 -34.27 -13.69 -16.30
CA ASP A 311 -34.84 -12.99 -15.16
C ASP A 311 -34.48 -13.67 -13.85
N HIS A 312 -34.52 -12.89 -12.79
CA HIS A 312 -34.26 -13.33 -11.43
C HIS A 312 -35.33 -12.69 -10.54
N SER A 313 -35.86 -13.47 -9.61
CA SER A 313 -36.72 -13.00 -8.53
C SER A 313 -36.08 -13.39 -7.20
N ALA A 314 -36.09 -12.47 -6.23
CA ALA A 314 -35.53 -12.71 -4.91
C ALA A 314 -36.48 -12.25 -3.81
N PHE A 315 -36.55 -13.05 -2.74
CA PHE A 315 -37.39 -12.83 -1.58
C PHE A 315 -36.55 -12.96 -0.31
N ALA A 316 -36.58 -11.92 0.51
CA ALA A 316 -35.90 -11.87 1.79
C ALA A 316 -36.90 -12.04 2.94
N LEU A 317 -36.44 -12.64 4.04
CA LEU A 317 -37.24 -12.77 5.23
C LEU A 317 -37.47 -11.39 5.86
N ASN A 318 -38.72 -11.04 6.16
CA ASN A 318 -39.01 -9.77 6.82
C ASN A 318 -38.50 -9.82 8.27
N ALA A 319 -37.67 -8.86 8.68
CA ALA A 319 -37.10 -8.77 10.03
C ALA A 319 -38.15 -8.81 11.16
N SER A 320 -39.40 -8.41 10.88
CA SER A 320 -40.51 -8.45 11.85
C SER A 320 -41.13 -9.85 12.08
N SER A 321 -40.76 -10.84 11.29
CA SER A 321 -41.38 -12.18 11.30
C SER A 321 -40.72 -13.19 12.25
N GLY A 322 -39.58 -12.85 12.86
CA GLY A 322 -38.89 -13.68 13.86
C GLY A 322 -38.65 -15.12 13.38
N ALA A 323 -39.10 -16.11 14.17
CA ALA A 323 -39.00 -17.55 13.84
C ALA A 323 -39.99 -18.02 12.73
N GLY A 324 -40.67 -17.11 12.05
CA GLY A 324 -41.72 -17.38 11.06
C GLY A 324 -41.22 -17.81 9.67
N GLY A 325 -39.94 -18.16 9.50
CA GLY A 325 -39.33 -18.40 8.18
C GLY A 325 -39.97 -19.52 7.34
N LYS A 326 -40.69 -20.46 7.95
CA LYS A 326 -41.43 -21.51 7.21
C LYS A 326 -42.73 -21.03 6.59
N SER A 327 -43.26 -19.87 6.99
CA SER A 327 -44.47 -19.31 6.40
C SER A 327 -44.12 -18.41 5.22
N LEU A 328 -44.72 -18.65 4.06
CA LEU A 328 -44.60 -17.80 2.87
C LEU A 328 -45.04 -16.34 3.10
N SER A 329 -45.85 -16.09 4.14
CA SER A 329 -46.28 -14.72 4.50
C SER A 329 -45.19 -13.87 5.13
N SER A 330 -44.12 -14.51 5.63
CA SER A 330 -42.96 -13.86 6.24
C SER A 330 -41.96 -13.34 5.20
N TRP A 331 -42.09 -13.77 3.94
CA TRP A 331 -41.15 -13.47 2.86
C TRP A 331 -41.64 -12.29 2.03
N GLY A 332 -40.92 -11.18 2.15
CA GLY A 332 -41.08 -10.00 1.31
C GLY A 332 -40.13 -10.03 0.13
N GLN A 333 -40.32 -9.12 -0.80
CA GLN A 333 -39.37 -8.93 -1.90
C GLN A 333 -38.03 -8.36 -1.39
N ALA A 334 -36.91 -8.89 -1.89
CA ALA A 334 -35.58 -8.49 -1.45
C ALA A 334 -35.26 -7.02 -1.79
N SER A 335 -34.43 -6.35 -0.98
CA SER A 335 -33.86 -5.05 -1.33
C SER A 335 -32.73 -5.22 -2.36
N PHE A 336 -32.28 -4.11 -2.94
CA PHE A 336 -31.14 -4.09 -3.85
C PHE A 336 -29.98 -3.32 -3.24
N SER A 337 -28.76 -3.78 -3.51
CA SER A 337 -27.53 -3.05 -3.25
C SER A 337 -27.37 -1.84 -4.17
N GLU A 338 -26.38 -0.98 -3.88
CA GLU A 338 -26.02 0.14 -4.75
C GLU A 338 -25.66 -0.33 -6.18
N ASP A 339 -25.11 -1.54 -6.31
CA ASP A 339 -24.79 -2.20 -7.58
C ASP A 339 -26.00 -2.91 -8.23
N GLY A 340 -27.19 -2.80 -7.64
CA GLY A 340 -28.42 -3.34 -8.21
C GLY A 340 -28.57 -4.86 -8.09
N ARG A 341 -27.92 -5.48 -7.10
CA ARG A 341 -27.98 -6.93 -6.79
C ARG A 341 -28.93 -7.18 -5.63
N PRO A 342 -29.70 -8.27 -5.61
CA PRO A 342 -30.59 -8.57 -4.50
C PRO A 342 -29.80 -8.86 -3.22
N GLU A 343 -30.26 -8.30 -2.12
CA GLU A 343 -29.66 -8.38 -0.80
C GLU A 343 -30.51 -9.23 0.15
N PHE A 344 -29.83 -9.98 1.01
CA PHE A 344 -30.45 -10.72 2.10
C PHE A 344 -29.75 -10.39 3.41
N ASP A 345 -30.54 -10.34 4.48
CA ASP A 345 -30.06 -10.07 5.82
C ASP A 345 -29.76 -11.39 6.55
N TYR A 346 -28.59 -11.44 7.17
CA TYR A 346 -28.06 -12.58 7.91
C TYR A 346 -27.82 -12.18 9.35
N THR A 347 -28.09 -13.09 10.28
CA THR A 347 -27.70 -12.93 11.68
C THR A 347 -26.85 -14.13 12.05
N PHE A 348 -25.54 -13.98 11.92
CA PHE A 348 -24.59 -15.01 12.31
C PHE A 348 -24.61 -15.20 13.82
N GLY A 349 -24.33 -16.42 14.25
CA GLY A 349 -24.30 -16.77 15.65
C GLY A 349 -23.55 -18.06 15.93
N SER A 350 -23.45 -18.40 17.20
CA SER A 350 -22.96 -19.69 17.65
C SER A 350 -23.92 -20.22 18.70
N GLU A 351 -24.53 -21.38 18.44
CA GLU A 351 -25.49 -22.05 19.32
C GLU A 351 -26.68 -21.15 19.74
N GLY A 352 -27.18 -20.32 18.82
CA GLY A 352 -28.35 -19.47 19.05
C GLY A 352 -28.08 -18.14 19.74
N ALA A 353 -26.81 -17.82 20.02
CA ALA A 353 -26.40 -16.47 20.41
C ALA A 353 -25.91 -15.72 19.16
N ALA A 354 -26.50 -14.56 18.88
CA ALA A 354 -26.03 -13.68 17.81
C ALA A 354 -24.60 -13.20 18.08
N ILE A 355 -23.76 -13.30 17.04
CA ILE A 355 -22.42 -12.74 16.98
C ILE A 355 -22.54 -11.49 16.11
N GLY A 356 -22.27 -10.32 16.68
CA GLY A 356 -22.34 -9.04 15.96
C GLY A 356 -23.76 -8.57 15.60
N ALA A 357 -23.82 -7.59 14.69
CA ALA A 357 -25.06 -7.08 14.12
C ALA A 357 -25.56 -7.94 12.95
N ALA A 358 -26.78 -7.70 12.49
CA ALA A 358 -27.25 -8.32 11.26
C ALA A 358 -26.45 -7.77 10.06
N GLN A 359 -25.93 -8.68 9.24
CA GLN A 359 -25.11 -8.38 8.08
C GLN A 359 -25.92 -8.59 6.80
N THR A 360 -25.83 -7.63 5.89
CA THR A 360 -26.51 -7.72 4.60
C THR A 360 -25.52 -8.19 3.53
N ILE A 361 -25.88 -9.23 2.78
CA ILE A 361 -25.04 -9.81 1.72
C ILE A 361 -25.80 -9.75 0.40
N ALA A 362 -25.19 -9.15 -0.61
CA ALA A 362 -25.71 -9.12 -1.97
C ALA A 362 -25.31 -10.38 -2.74
N TYR A 363 -26.24 -10.96 -3.50
CA TYR A 363 -25.98 -12.15 -4.33
C TYR A 363 -26.10 -11.85 -5.82
N ASP A 364 -25.13 -12.32 -6.58
CA ASP A 364 -25.09 -12.18 -8.02
C ASP A 364 -24.96 -13.51 -8.74
N PHE A 365 -25.99 -13.81 -9.55
CA PHE A 365 -26.04 -14.95 -10.45
C PHE A 365 -25.80 -14.55 -11.93
N GLY A 366 -25.36 -13.32 -12.16
CA GLY A 366 -25.04 -12.73 -13.47
C GLY A 366 -26.03 -11.70 -14.01
N LEU A 367 -26.94 -11.21 -13.18
CA LEU A 367 -27.90 -10.15 -13.51
C LEU A 367 -27.86 -9.05 -12.45
N SER A 368 -27.86 -7.79 -12.90
CA SER A 368 -27.99 -6.60 -12.05
C SER A 368 -29.08 -5.66 -12.58
N SER A 369 -29.75 -4.93 -11.69
CA SER A 369 -30.74 -3.91 -12.05
C SER A 369 -30.12 -2.52 -12.05
N SER A 370 -30.30 -1.75 -13.13
CA SER A 370 -29.78 -0.37 -13.21
C SER A 370 -30.52 0.62 -12.31
N THR A 371 -31.70 0.24 -11.85
CA THR A 371 -32.60 1.12 -11.10
C THR A 371 -32.83 0.67 -9.67
N GLY A 372 -32.33 -0.52 -9.29
CA GLY A 372 -32.59 -1.12 -7.99
C GLY A 372 -34.08 -1.32 -7.71
N THR A 373 -34.86 -1.69 -8.75
CA THR A 373 -36.30 -1.91 -8.60
C THR A 373 -36.73 -3.22 -9.23
N TRP A 374 -37.82 -3.76 -8.71
CA TRP A 374 -38.48 -4.93 -9.26
C TRP A 374 -39.60 -4.54 -10.22
N THR A 375 -39.85 -5.39 -11.21
CA THR A 375 -41.00 -5.27 -12.12
C THR A 375 -42.32 -5.51 -11.38
N SER A 376 -43.43 -5.17 -12.01
CA SER A 376 -44.76 -5.36 -11.41
C SER A 376 -45.06 -6.86 -11.22
N GLY A 377 -45.15 -7.29 -9.96
CA GLY A 377 -45.51 -8.65 -9.56
C GLY A 377 -46.05 -8.69 -8.12
N ALA A 378 -46.09 -9.88 -7.52
CA ALA A 378 -46.49 -10.05 -6.13
C ALA A 378 -45.43 -9.43 -5.19
N GLY A 379 -45.87 -8.58 -4.25
CA GLY A 379 -44.97 -7.95 -3.26
C GLY A 379 -44.44 -8.89 -2.17
N GLY A 380 -44.80 -10.18 -2.20
CA GLY A 380 -44.34 -11.19 -1.26
C GLY A 380 -44.64 -12.61 -1.75
N ALA A 381 -43.90 -13.59 -1.24
CA ALA A 381 -43.89 -14.96 -1.74
C ALA A 381 -45.28 -15.63 -1.68
N ALA A 382 -46.06 -15.38 -0.62
CA ALA A 382 -47.39 -15.96 -0.43
C ALA A 382 -48.40 -15.60 -1.54
N SER A 383 -48.17 -14.52 -2.30
CA SER A 383 -49.09 -14.06 -3.34
C SER A 383 -48.69 -14.50 -4.75
N VAL A 384 -47.57 -15.21 -4.91
CA VAL A 384 -47.10 -15.74 -6.21
C VAL A 384 -47.95 -16.93 -6.65
N GLY A 385 -48.17 -17.90 -5.74
CA GLY A 385 -48.91 -19.14 -6.02
C GLY A 385 -48.31 -19.90 -7.21
N THR A 386 -49.14 -20.28 -8.17
CA THR A 386 -48.73 -21.01 -9.38
C THR A 386 -48.52 -20.11 -10.60
N ASN A 387 -48.69 -18.79 -10.49
CA ASN A 387 -48.72 -17.89 -11.65
C ASN A 387 -47.34 -17.27 -11.91
N THR A 388 -46.71 -17.59 -13.04
CA THR A 388 -45.42 -17.00 -13.42
C THR A 388 -45.47 -15.48 -13.58
N ALA A 389 -46.61 -14.91 -14.00
CA ALA A 389 -46.76 -13.45 -14.12
C ALA A 389 -46.87 -12.73 -12.76
N ALA A 390 -47.02 -13.48 -11.67
CA ALA A 390 -46.94 -12.94 -10.32
C ALA A 390 -45.49 -12.90 -9.78
N LEU A 391 -44.53 -13.53 -10.47
CA LEU A 391 -43.12 -13.38 -10.16
C LEU A 391 -42.67 -11.98 -10.57
N ALA A 392 -42.12 -11.25 -9.60
CA ALA A 392 -41.53 -9.96 -9.85
C ALA A 392 -40.07 -10.16 -10.26
N GLY A 393 -39.81 -9.96 -11.55
CA GLY A 393 -38.47 -9.95 -12.13
C GLY A 393 -37.70 -8.66 -11.87
N MET A 394 -36.41 -8.62 -12.18
CA MET A 394 -35.59 -7.41 -12.03
C MET A 394 -35.94 -6.38 -13.10
N ALA A 395 -36.26 -5.14 -12.68
CA ALA A 395 -36.58 -4.09 -13.63
C ALA A 395 -35.31 -3.51 -14.26
N ASN A 396 -35.40 -3.22 -15.57
CA ASN A 396 -34.39 -2.50 -16.33
C ASN A 396 -32.97 -3.08 -16.11
N LEU A 397 -32.80 -4.34 -16.51
CA LEU A 397 -31.54 -5.09 -16.46
C LEU A 397 -30.40 -4.20 -16.98
N ALA A 398 -29.47 -3.85 -16.08
CA ALA A 398 -28.36 -2.95 -16.39
C ALA A 398 -27.39 -3.64 -17.36
N GLU A 399 -26.95 -4.83 -16.96
CA GLU A 399 -25.97 -5.64 -17.67
C GLU A 399 -26.30 -7.11 -17.42
N ARG A 400 -26.22 -7.90 -18.50
CA ARG A 400 -26.05 -9.35 -18.40
C ARG A 400 -24.54 -9.56 -18.39
N ASP A 401 -24.02 -10.05 -17.28
CA ASP A 401 -22.60 -10.42 -17.21
C ASP A 401 -22.33 -11.51 -18.26
N ALA A 402 -21.15 -11.47 -18.90
CA ALA A 402 -20.69 -12.55 -19.76
C ALA A 402 -20.57 -13.89 -19.01
N ARG A 403 -20.51 -13.84 -17.68
CA ARG A 403 -20.50 -14.99 -16.76
C ARG A 403 -21.82 -15.14 -16.00
N SER A 404 -22.95 -15.14 -16.70
CA SER A 404 -24.23 -15.45 -16.05
C SER A 404 -24.43 -16.95 -15.83
N THR A 405 -25.19 -17.31 -14.79
CA THR A 405 -25.66 -18.68 -14.59
C THR A 405 -26.44 -19.16 -15.82
N THR A 406 -26.30 -20.42 -16.17
CA THR A 406 -26.91 -21.04 -17.36
C THR A 406 -27.67 -22.31 -17.02
N ASP A 407 -28.57 -22.70 -17.90
CA ASP A 407 -29.36 -23.94 -17.83
C ASP A 407 -29.15 -24.74 -19.12
N TYR A 408 -27.93 -25.24 -19.33
CA TYR A 408 -27.62 -26.09 -20.48
C TYR A 408 -27.85 -27.56 -20.17
N ASP A 409 -28.09 -28.35 -21.22
CA ASP A 409 -28.19 -29.82 -21.17
C ASP A 409 -26.80 -30.44 -20.91
N SER A 410 -26.30 -30.22 -19.71
CA SER A 410 -25.10 -30.79 -19.13
C SER A 410 -25.24 -30.80 -17.62
N GLY A 411 -24.63 -31.78 -16.95
CA GLY A 411 -24.78 -31.94 -15.50
C GLY A 411 -24.43 -30.66 -14.72
N SER A 412 -25.18 -30.42 -13.63
CA SER A 412 -25.04 -29.20 -12.84
C SER A 412 -23.63 -29.06 -12.24
N VAL A 413 -23.03 -27.89 -12.39
CA VAL A 413 -21.68 -27.59 -11.92
C VAL A 413 -21.52 -26.10 -11.57
N THR A 414 -20.75 -25.79 -10.54
CA THR A 414 -20.33 -24.43 -10.22
C THR A 414 -19.12 -24.07 -11.08
N LEU A 415 -19.25 -23.05 -11.92
CA LEU A 415 -18.22 -22.60 -12.84
C LEU A 415 -17.32 -21.53 -12.20
N TYR A 416 -17.91 -20.65 -11.39
CA TYR A 416 -17.21 -19.58 -10.70
C TYR A 416 -17.92 -19.25 -9.39
N GLN A 417 -17.15 -18.97 -8.34
CA GLN A 417 -17.66 -18.47 -7.07
C GLN A 417 -16.61 -17.54 -6.46
N ASP A 418 -17.05 -16.42 -5.90
CA ASP A 418 -16.18 -15.41 -5.33
C ASP A 418 -16.93 -14.59 -4.27
N GLN A 419 -16.17 -14.02 -3.32
CA GLN A 419 -16.69 -13.15 -2.26
C GLN A 419 -15.62 -12.17 -1.79
N ASN A 420 -16.04 -11.05 -1.19
CA ASN A 420 -15.15 -9.92 -0.88
C ASN A 420 -14.73 -9.78 0.59
N GLY A 421 -15.24 -10.60 1.50
CA GLY A 421 -14.85 -10.62 2.91
C GLY A 421 -13.55 -11.39 3.14
N TYR A 422 -12.93 -11.16 4.29
CA TYR A 422 -11.73 -11.89 4.71
C TYR A 422 -11.55 -11.84 6.22
N SER A 423 -10.89 -12.87 6.75
CA SER A 423 -10.52 -12.93 8.16
C SER A 423 -9.29 -12.07 8.48
N TRP A 424 -9.07 -11.87 9.76
CA TRP A 424 -7.85 -11.29 10.32
C TRP A 424 -6.58 -12.00 9.80
N GLY A 425 -5.56 -11.21 9.48
CA GLY A 425 -4.26 -11.69 9.02
C GLY A 425 -3.13 -11.06 9.81
N TYR A 426 -2.02 -11.77 9.99
CA TYR A 426 -0.80 -11.22 10.57
C TYR A 426 0.15 -10.74 9.47
N LEU A 427 0.93 -9.70 9.75
CA LEU A 427 1.95 -9.22 8.82
C LEU A 427 3.03 -10.29 8.60
N GLU A 428 3.20 -10.76 7.37
CA GLU A 428 4.27 -11.70 6.99
C GLU A 428 5.52 -10.96 6.54
N THR A 429 5.35 -9.98 5.66
CA THR A 429 6.46 -9.23 5.08
C THR A 429 6.04 -7.81 4.73
N THR A 430 7.02 -6.92 4.62
CA THR A 430 6.81 -5.54 4.15
C THR A 430 7.54 -5.36 2.82
N SER A 431 6.92 -4.62 1.92
CA SER A 431 7.50 -4.23 0.64
C SER A 431 7.45 -2.70 0.50
N VAL A 432 8.38 -2.15 -0.28
CA VAL A 432 8.37 -0.72 -0.63
C VAL A 432 8.47 -0.61 -2.13
N ASP A 433 7.46 -0.01 -2.76
CA ASP A 433 7.47 0.18 -4.22
C ASP A 433 8.28 1.43 -4.63
N ARG A 434 8.49 1.62 -5.94
CA ARG A 434 9.28 2.70 -6.53
C ARG A 434 8.73 4.09 -6.26
N GLU A 435 7.42 4.17 -6.02
CA GLU A 435 6.71 5.40 -5.65
C GLU A 435 6.78 5.69 -4.14
N GLY A 436 7.37 4.77 -3.37
CA GLY A 436 7.61 4.93 -1.94
C GLY A 436 6.49 4.44 -1.04
N PHE A 437 5.48 3.75 -1.57
CA PHE A 437 4.47 3.08 -0.77
C PHE A 437 5.07 1.91 -0.01
N LEU A 438 4.94 1.95 1.31
CA LEU A 438 5.23 0.87 2.24
C LEU A 438 3.97 0.01 2.39
N THR A 439 4.01 -1.19 1.81
CA THR A 439 2.90 -2.14 1.80
C THR A 439 3.21 -3.30 2.75
N GLY A 440 2.25 -3.68 3.58
CA GLY A 440 2.27 -4.91 4.35
C GLY A 440 1.56 -6.02 3.60
N HIS A 441 2.19 -7.19 3.51
CA HIS A 441 1.55 -8.41 3.01
C HIS A 441 1.19 -9.29 4.20
N PHE A 442 -0.08 -9.70 4.27
CA PHE A 442 -0.64 -10.42 5.41
C PHE A 442 -0.94 -11.88 5.10
N THR A 443 -1.03 -12.70 6.15
CA THR A 443 -1.36 -14.14 6.06
C THR A 443 -2.74 -14.42 5.46
N ASN A 444 -3.65 -13.45 5.50
CA ASN A 444 -5.00 -13.53 4.90
C ASN A 444 -4.99 -13.26 3.38
N GLY A 445 -3.81 -13.08 2.77
CA GLY A 445 -3.65 -12.81 1.34
C GLY A 445 -3.89 -11.35 0.96
N GLN A 446 -4.30 -10.50 1.91
CA GLN A 446 -4.48 -9.08 1.67
C GLN A 446 -3.15 -8.33 1.71
N SER A 447 -3.10 -7.23 0.96
CA SER A 447 -1.98 -6.30 0.95
C SER A 447 -2.50 -4.91 1.25
N GLU A 448 -2.01 -4.29 2.32
CA GLU A 448 -2.46 -2.95 2.72
C GLU A 448 -1.28 -1.97 2.65
N GLU A 449 -1.55 -0.76 2.21
CA GLU A 449 -0.58 0.33 2.16
C GLU A 449 -0.66 1.13 3.46
N PHE A 450 0.47 1.32 4.14
CA PHE A 450 0.49 2.04 5.42
C PHE A 450 0.98 3.48 5.28
N TYR A 451 2.06 3.68 4.52
CA TYR A 451 2.70 4.98 4.39
C TYR A 451 3.31 5.14 3.01
N GLN A 452 3.33 6.36 2.51
CA GLN A 452 4.18 6.75 1.40
C GLN A 452 5.37 7.56 1.93
N ILE A 453 6.59 7.07 1.74
CA ILE A 453 7.80 7.70 2.27
C ILE A 453 8.01 9.08 1.63
N ALA A 454 8.24 10.08 2.47
CA ALA A 454 8.42 11.45 2.04
C ALA A 454 9.84 11.68 1.51
N MET A 455 9.91 12.31 0.34
CA MET A 455 11.16 12.73 -0.30
C MET A 455 11.29 14.24 -0.31
N TYR A 456 12.47 14.72 0.02
CA TYR A 456 12.78 16.14 0.13
C TYR A 456 13.76 16.56 -0.96
N ARG A 457 13.57 17.75 -1.53
CA ARG A 457 14.62 18.42 -2.31
C ARG A 457 14.86 19.82 -1.77
N PHE A 458 15.95 20.40 -2.23
CA PHE A 458 16.30 21.78 -1.96
C PHE A 458 16.47 22.54 -3.27
N ASN A 459 16.24 23.85 -3.24
CA ASN A 459 16.50 24.70 -4.40
C ASN A 459 18.02 24.79 -4.67
N SER A 460 18.83 24.76 -3.61
CA SER A 460 20.28 24.61 -3.69
C SER A 460 20.79 23.54 -2.74
N GLU A 461 21.24 22.41 -3.29
CA GLU A 461 21.80 21.32 -2.49
C GLU A 461 23.17 21.70 -1.88
N TRP A 462 23.92 22.59 -2.53
CA TRP A 462 25.22 23.05 -2.02
C TRP A 462 25.12 23.84 -0.71
N GLY A 463 23.96 24.46 -0.46
CA GLY A 463 23.68 25.16 0.80
C GLY A 463 23.44 24.24 1.99
N LEU A 464 23.37 22.91 1.79
CA LEU A 464 23.15 21.95 2.87
C LEU A 464 24.39 21.80 3.74
N ARG A 465 24.20 21.91 5.06
CA ARG A 465 25.28 21.74 6.04
C ARG A 465 25.30 20.31 6.57
N ARG A 466 26.48 19.69 6.66
CA ARG A 466 26.62 18.37 7.30
C ARG A 466 26.35 18.45 8.80
N ALA A 467 25.53 17.54 9.30
CA ALA A 467 25.21 17.38 10.72
C ALA A 467 25.94 16.19 11.38
N GLY A 468 26.81 15.51 10.61
CA GLY A 468 27.47 14.27 11.04
C GLY A 468 26.67 13.02 10.62
N SER A 469 27.32 11.86 10.65
CA SER A 469 26.72 10.56 10.31
C SER A 469 25.89 10.57 9.02
N THR A 470 26.46 11.12 7.95
CA THR A 470 25.84 11.28 6.61
C THR A 470 24.53 12.08 6.57
N ASN A 471 24.15 12.78 7.64
CA ASN A 471 23.00 13.66 7.68
C ASN A 471 23.34 15.10 7.30
N PHE A 472 22.33 15.79 6.78
CA PHE A 472 22.36 17.17 6.33
C PHE A 472 21.28 17.99 7.03
N LEU A 473 21.55 19.27 7.22
CA LEU A 473 20.63 20.28 7.73
C LEU A 473 20.40 21.34 6.66
N ALA A 474 19.15 21.75 6.50
CA ALA A 474 18.79 22.91 5.71
C ALA A 474 19.38 24.18 6.33
N THR A 475 19.82 25.10 5.47
CA THR A 475 20.29 26.43 5.86
C THR A 475 19.58 27.49 5.02
N ASP A 476 19.72 28.76 5.40
CA ASP A 476 19.21 29.88 4.59
C ASP A 476 19.75 29.84 3.14
N ALA A 477 20.96 29.31 2.93
CA ALA A 477 21.56 29.16 1.61
C ALA A 477 20.99 28.00 0.78
N SER A 478 20.45 26.94 1.42
CA SER A 478 19.76 25.86 0.69
C SER A 478 18.33 26.22 0.28
N GLY A 479 17.75 27.20 0.98
CA GLY A 479 16.32 27.45 1.01
C GLY A 479 15.58 26.43 1.86
N ASP A 480 14.26 26.62 1.93
CA ASP A 480 13.35 25.74 2.66
C ASP A 480 13.26 24.34 1.98
N PRO A 481 13.06 23.28 2.78
CA PRO A 481 12.82 21.94 2.25
C PRO A 481 11.52 21.88 1.43
N ILE A 482 11.60 21.34 0.21
CA ILE A 482 10.42 21.08 -0.63
C ILE A 482 10.09 19.60 -0.49
N GLU A 483 9.06 19.31 0.28
CA GLU A 483 8.53 17.96 0.51
C GLU A 483 7.68 17.44 -0.66
N GLY A 484 7.50 16.13 -0.70
CA GLY A 484 6.55 15.45 -1.57
C GLY A 484 6.94 14.00 -1.84
N VAL A 485 6.37 13.42 -2.89
CA VAL A 485 6.47 11.97 -3.17
C VAL A 485 7.49 11.64 -4.26
N ALA A 486 7.90 10.38 -4.35
CA ALA A 486 8.82 9.90 -5.37
C ALA A 486 8.26 10.09 -6.79
N ASN A 487 9.13 10.15 -7.80
CA ASN A 487 8.81 10.30 -9.23
C ASN A 487 8.05 11.60 -9.62
N GLU A 488 7.71 12.46 -8.65
CA GLU A 488 6.99 13.71 -8.91
C GLU A 488 7.86 14.95 -8.87
N ASN A 489 7.47 15.95 -9.67
CA ASN A 489 8.08 17.27 -9.70
C ASN A 489 9.61 17.23 -9.97
N GLY A 490 10.19 16.16 -10.51
CA GLY A 490 11.64 16.02 -10.71
C GLY A 490 12.40 15.37 -9.54
N ARG A 491 11.68 14.75 -8.59
CA ARG A 491 12.27 13.82 -7.62
C ARG A 491 12.58 12.48 -8.27
N GLY A 492 13.56 11.79 -7.71
CA GLY A 492 13.96 10.44 -8.06
C GLY A 492 12.92 9.39 -7.70
N THR A 493 13.21 8.14 -8.05
CA THR A 493 12.45 6.97 -7.63
C THR A 493 13.14 6.27 -6.48
N MET A 494 12.40 5.46 -5.72
CA MET A 494 12.99 4.63 -4.68
C MET A 494 13.23 3.20 -5.19
N GLN A 495 14.23 2.54 -4.63
CA GLN A 495 14.53 1.13 -4.88
C GLN A 495 14.64 0.43 -3.53
N GLN A 496 13.82 -0.60 -3.34
CA GLN A 496 13.91 -1.49 -2.19
C GLN A 496 15.07 -2.49 -2.36
N ASN A 497 15.62 -2.97 -1.24
CA ASN A 497 16.73 -3.92 -1.20
C ASN A 497 18.02 -3.35 -1.81
N TYR A 498 18.18 -2.04 -1.81
CA TYR A 498 19.39 -1.38 -2.28
C TYR A 498 19.86 -0.34 -1.27
N LEU A 499 21.17 -0.17 -1.18
CA LEU A 499 21.81 0.90 -0.44
C LEU A 499 22.69 1.70 -1.39
N GLU A 500 22.60 3.02 -1.32
CA GLU A 500 23.49 3.90 -2.06
C GLU A 500 24.87 3.93 -1.39
N THR A 501 25.93 3.58 -2.10
CA THR A 501 27.31 3.66 -1.61
C THR A 501 27.86 5.09 -1.74
N SER A 502 29.06 5.29 -1.21
CA SER A 502 29.77 6.56 -1.37
C SER A 502 30.04 6.87 -2.85
N ASN A 503 29.88 8.12 -3.27
CA ASN A 503 30.25 8.56 -4.62
C ASN A 503 31.75 8.88 -4.78
N VAL A 504 32.59 8.35 -3.88
CA VAL A 504 34.04 8.55 -3.85
C VAL A 504 34.73 7.48 -4.72
N ASP A 505 35.47 7.91 -5.74
CA ASP A 505 36.38 7.03 -6.49
C ASP A 505 37.78 7.02 -5.87
N LEU A 506 38.20 5.86 -5.36
CA LEU A 506 39.51 5.65 -4.75
C LEU A 506 40.66 6.05 -5.68
N ALA A 507 40.60 5.69 -6.96
CA ALA A 507 41.68 5.94 -7.89
C ALA A 507 41.86 7.45 -8.12
N GLU A 508 40.75 8.18 -8.26
CA GLU A 508 40.74 9.63 -8.42
C GLU A 508 41.24 10.34 -7.14
N GLU A 509 40.77 9.92 -5.97
CA GLU A 509 41.19 10.51 -4.69
C GLU A 509 42.67 10.23 -4.39
N PHE A 510 43.18 9.03 -4.66
CA PHE A 510 44.61 8.74 -4.50
C PHE A 510 45.48 9.57 -5.46
N ALA A 511 45.06 9.73 -6.71
CA ALA A 511 45.75 10.60 -7.66
C ALA A 511 45.77 12.06 -7.17
N THR A 512 44.62 12.55 -6.69
CA THR A 512 44.47 13.89 -6.12
C THR A 512 45.32 14.07 -4.87
N MET A 513 45.42 13.05 -4.01
CA MET A 513 46.28 13.05 -2.83
C MET A 513 47.76 13.18 -3.23
N ILE A 514 48.22 12.41 -4.23
CA ILE A 514 49.60 12.46 -4.73
C ILE A 514 49.91 13.84 -5.33
N ILE A 515 48.98 14.41 -6.11
CA ILE A 515 49.14 15.75 -6.69
C ILE A 515 49.23 16.81 -5.58
N THR A 516 48.32 16.74 -4.59
CA THR A 516 48.31 17.66 -3.45
C THR A 516 49.58 17.54 -2.61
N GLN A 517 50.10 16.31 -2.42
CA GLN A 517 51.38 16.06 -1.76
C GLN A 517 52.57 16.64 -2.50
N ARG A 518 52.61 16.50 -3.82
CA ARG A 518 53.66 17.14 -4.64
C ARG A 518 53.56 18.66 -4.57
N GLY A 519 52.35 19.22 -4.57
CA GLY A 519 52.11 20.66 -4.39
C GLY A 519 52.61 21.17 -3.04
N TYR A 520 52.28 20.47 -1.95
CA TYR A 520 52.77 20.78 -0.60
C TYR A 520 54.31 20.74 -0.51
N GLN A 521 54.93 19.69 -1.07
CA GLN A 521 56.40 19.56 -1.11
C GLN A 521 57.05 20.66 -1.97
N ALA A 522 56.44 21.04 -3.09
CA ALA A 522 56.92 22.12 -3.95
C ALA A 522 56.89 23.47 -3.21
N ASN A 523 55.78 23.80 -2.53
CA ASN A 523 55.67 25.05 -1.77
C ASN A 523 56.62 25.08 -0.57
N THR A 524 56.86 23.94 0.09
CA THR A 524 57.87 23.83 1.15
C THR A 524 59.29 24.10 0.61
N LYS A 525 59.62 23.63 -0.61
CA LYS A 525 60.90 23.94 -1.27
C LYS A 525 61.04 25.42 -1.62
N VAL A 526 59.95 26.12 -1.96
CA VAL A 526 59.97 27.60 -2.17
C VAL A 526 60.34 28.34 -0.88
N ILE A 527 59.87 27.84 0.27
CA ILE A 527 60.21 28.40 1.58
C ILE A 527 61.70 28.17 1.89
N THR A 528 62.19 26.94 1.76
CA THR A 528 63.61 26.64 2.07
C THR A 528 64.59 27.32 1.11
N THR A 529 64.23 27.49 -0.16
CA THR A 529 65.05 28.27 -1.12
C THR A 529 65.05 29.75 -0.78
N SER A 530 63.90 30.32 -0.38
CA SER A 530 63.81 31.70 0.10
C SER A 530 64.65 31.91 1.37
N ASP A 531 64.64 30.96 2.32
CA ASP A 531 65.45 30.98 3.53
C ASP A 531 66.95 30.89 3.24
N SER A 532 67.34 30.04 2.28
CA SER A 532 68.73 29.94 1.82
C SER A 532 69.21 31.28 1.24
N LEU A 533 68.41 31.92 0.37
CA LEU A 533 68.72 33.25 -0.18
C LEU A 533 68.81 34.32 0.90
N LEU A 534 67.94 34.28 1.92
CA LEU A 534 68.02 35.18 3.07
C LEU A 534 69.34 34.99 3.83
N ASN A 535 69.73 33.74 4.11
CA ASN A 535 70.98 33.43 4.79
C ASN A 535 72.21 33.89 3.98
N THR A 536 72.21 33.70 2.65
CA THR A 536 73.26 34.25 1.78
C THR A 536 73.28 35.77 1.82
N THR A 537 72.12 36.42 1.78
CA THR A 537 72.02 37.89 1.83
C THR A 537 72.51 38.45 3.17
N ILE A 538 72.19 37.78 4.29
CA ILE A 538 72.70 38.13 5.63
C ILE A 538 74.23 37.97 5.67
N SER A 539 74.77 36.93 5.04
CA SER A 539 76.21 36.68 4.96
C SER A 539 76.97 37.69 4.11
N ILE A 540 76.34 38.32 3.12
CA ILE A 540 76.93 39.40 2.29
C ILE A 540 77.03 40.73 3.06
N LYS A 541 76.19 40.94 4.08
CA LYS A 541 76.19 42.16 4.89
C LYS A 541 77.29 42.16 5.98
N ARG A 542 77.79 40.99 6.34
CA ARG A 542 78.95 40.82 7.23
C ARG A 542 80.23 40.97 6.42
#